data_AF-A0A856MNK0-F1
#
_entry.id   AF-A0A856MNK0-F1
#
_cell.length_a   1.000
_cell.length_b   1.000
_cell.length_c   1.000
_cell.angle_alpha   90.00
_cell.angle_beta   90.00
_cell.angle_gamma   90.00
#
_symmetry.space_group_name_H-M   'P 1'
#
loop_
_entity.id
_entity.type
_entity.pdbx_description
1 polymer ?
#
loop_
_entity_poly.entity_id
_entity_poly.type
_entity_poly.pdbx_seq_one_letter_code
_entity_poly.pdbx_strand_id
1 'polypeptide(L)'
;MDLERWKSLYYKHQQQYIRQRLLAIKYLYEGKIQEQIEIEFIYTPPYSPDFNLAEYIIHLLRLEVLHHQPVDTTIQLVQQKLENFLMIKHVQTPEQIQNTIEHIYRLI
;
A
#
# COMPACT_ATOMS: atom_id res chain seq x y z
N MET A 1 20.27 21.00 3.49
CA MET A 1 19.74 20.43 2.23
C MET A 1 19.71 21.54 1.19
N ASP A 2 20.17 21.27 -0.03
CA ASP A 2 20.22 22.25 -1.13
C ASP A 2 18.89 22.29 -1.91
N LEU A 3 18.43 23.48 -2.28
CA LEU A 3 17.14 23.75 -2.92
C LEU A 3 17.04 23.08 -4.30
N GLU A 4 18.13 23.06 -5.05
CA GLU A 4 18.23 22.39 -6.36
C GLU A 4 17.99 20.88 -6.23
N ARG A 5 18.59 20.26 -5.21
CA ARG A 5 18.43 18.84 -4.91
C ARG A 5 17.00 18.50 -4.49
N TRP A 6 16.37 19.36 -3.71
CA TRP A 6 14.96 19.18 -3.31
C TRP A 6 14.02 19.24 -4.52
N LYS A 7 14.19 20.25 -5.40
CA LYS A 7 13.40 20.39 -6.64
C LYS A 7 13.54 19.17 -7.54
N SER A 8 14.77 18.69 -7.77
CA SER A 8 15.02 17.51 -8.59
C SER A 8 14.32 16.25 -8.04
N LEU A 9 14.40 16.02 -6.72
CA LEU A 9 13.72 14.89 -6.08
C LEU A 9 12.19 15.01 -6.18
N TYR A 10 11.66 16.22 -5.97
CA TYR A 10 10.23 16.49 -6.11
C TYR A 10 9.72 16.17 -7.52
N TYR A 11 10.37 16.68 -8.56
CA TYR A 11 9.97 16.42 -9.95
C TYR A 11 10.12 14.95 -10.33
N LYS A 12 11.17 14.27 -9.85
CA LYS A 12 11.34 12.82 -10.07
C LYS A 12 10.19 12.02 -9.48
N HIS A 13 9.78 12.34 -8.25
CA HIS A 13 8.66 11.69 -7.58
C HIS A 13 7.33 11.94 -8.31
N GLN A 14 7.08 13.18 -8.76
CA GLN A 14 5.90 13.53 -9.57
C GLN A 14 5.84 12.71 -10.86
N GLN A 15 6.95 12.58 -11.58
CA GLN A 15 7.00 11.75 -12.79
C GLN A 15 6.76 10.26 -12.50
N GLN A 16 7.23 9.75 -11.36
CA GLN A 16 6.98 8.36 -10.96
C GLN A 16 5.51 8.11 -10.64
N TYR A 17 4.85 9.04 -9.94
CA TYR A 17 3.41 8.97 -9.71
C TYR A 17 2.61 8.94 -11.02
N ILE A 18 2.92 9.84 -11.96
CA ILE A 18 2.27 9.88 -13.28
C ILE A 18 2.46 8.56 -14.03
N ARG A 19 3.67 7.98 -14.01
CA ARG A 19 3.93 6.68 -14.65
C ARG A 19 3.09 5.55 -14.05
N GLN A 20 3.03 5.45 -12.72
CA GLN A 20 2.24 4.42 -12.05
C GLN A 20 0.75 4.56 -12.36
N ARG A 21 0.24 5.81 -12.36
CA ARG A 21 -1.14 6.11 -12.72
C ARG A 21 -1.46 5.71 -14.17
N LEU A 22 -0.61 6.07 -15.13
CA LEU A 22 -0.79 5.68 -16.53
C LEU A 22 -0.73 4.16 -16.73
N LEU A 23 0.14 3.47 -15.99
CA LEU A 23 0.24 2.01 -16.05
C LEU A 23 -1.03 1.34 -15.50
N ALA A 24 -1.57 1.82 -14.38
CA ALA A 24 -2.84 1.33 -13.83
C ALA A 24 -3.99 1.54 -14.83
N ILE A 25 -4.12 2.74 -15.40
CA ILE A 25 -5.12 3.05 -16.43
C ILE A 25 -4.99 2.11 -17.62
N LYS A 26 -3.76 1.85 -18.08
CA LYS A 26 -3.51 0.91 -19.17
C LYS A 26 -4.04 -0.50 -18.84
N TYR A 27 -3.74 -1.03 -17.67
CA TYR A 27 -4.22 -2.36 -17.27
C TYR A 27 -5.74 -2.43 -17.15
N LEU A 28 -6.37 -1.36 -16.66
CA LEU A 28 -7.84 -1.28 -16.56
C LEU A 28 -8.51 -1.25 -17.94
N TYR A 29 -7.89 -0.55 -18.89
CA TYR A 29 -8.32 -0.51 -20.28
C TYR A 29 -8.14 -1.89 -20.96
N GLU A 30 -6.97 -2.51 -20.83
CA GLU A 30 -6.69 -3.84 -21.38
C GLU A 30 -7.61 -4.92 -20.79
N GLY A 31 -7.95 -4.81 -19.50
CA GLY A 31 -8.90 -5.70 -18.83
C GLY A 31 -10.37 -5.45 -19.17
N LYS A 32 -10.71 -4.39 -19.92
CA LYS A 32 -12.09 -3.93 -20.19
C LYS A 32 -12.91 -3.66 -18.92
N ILE A 33 -12.23 -3.33 -17.82
CA ILE A 33 -12.86 -3.08 -16.51
C ILE A 33 -13.29 -1.60 -16.39
N GLN A 34 -12.71 -0.73 -17.22
CA GLN A 34 -12.96 0.71 -17.20
C GLN A 34 -14.43 1.10 -17.43
N GLU A 35 -15.21 0.26 -18.10
CA GLU A 35 -16.65 0.49 -18.30
C GLU A 35 -17.53 -0.04 -17.14
N GLN A 36 -16.93 -0.79 -16.21
CA GLN A 36 -17.65 -1.46 -15.11
C GLN A 36 -17.36 -0.83 -13.74
N ILE A 37 -16.24 -0.11 -13.60
CA ILE A 37 -15.78 0.43 -12.33
C ILE A 37 -15.20 1.83 -12.55
N GLU A 38 -15.71 2.80 -11.79
CA GLU A 38 -15.14 4.14 -11.71
C GLU A 38 -13.94 4.13 -10.75
N ILE A 39 -12.82 4.70 -11.19
CA ILE A 39 -11.57 4.67 -10.42
C ILE A 39 -11.10 6.10 -10.19
N GLU A 40 -11.12 6.48 -8.91
CA GLU A 40 -10.62 7.76 -8.43
C GLU A 40 -9.21 7.60 -7.84
N PHE A 41 -8.28 8.45 -8.28
CA PHE A 41 -6.93 8.47 -7.74
C PHE A 41 -6.84 9.56 -6.68
N ILE A 42 -6.84 9.16 -5.41
CA ILE A 42 -6.65 10.07 -4.28
C ILE A 42 -5.16 10.40 -4.15
N TYR A 43 -4.84 11.69 -4.08
CA TYR A 43 -3.46 12.13 -3.82
C TYR A 43 -3.14 11.97 -2.34
N THR A 44 -2.05 11.27 -2.03
CA THR A 44 -1.46 11.22 -0.69
C THR A 44 -0.11 11.94 -0.68
N PRO A 45 0.20 12.79 0.31
CA PRO A 45 1.49 13.44 0.40
C PRO A 45 2.64 12.42 0.53
N PRO A 46 3.84 12.72 -0.02
CA PRO A 46 5.00 11.84 0.14
C PRO A 46 5.38 11.66 1.60
N TYR A 47 5.85 10.45 1.95
CA TYR A 47 6.25 10.08 3.32
C TYR A 47 5.13 10.18 4.36
N SER A 48 3.88 10.00 3.94
CA SER A 48 2.73 10.02 4.84
C SER A 48 2.09 8.62 4.94
N PRO A 49 2.72 7.70 5.69
CA PRO A 49 2.22 6.33 5.85
C PRO A 49 0.83 6.30 6.49
N ASP A 50 0.47 7.31 7.28
CA ASP A 50 -0.83 7.45 7.94
C ASP A 50 -2.00 7.55 6.95
N PHE A 51 -1.76 7.93 5.69
CA PHE A 51 -2.78 7.96 4.63
C PHE A 51 -2.80 6.68 3.77
N ASN A 52 -1.96 5.70 4.06
CA ASN A 52 -1.83 4.48 3.27
C ASN A 52 -2.43 3.29 4.02
N LEU A 53 -3.61 2.85 3.59
CA LEU A 53 -4.27 1.67 4.17
C LEU A 53 -3.37 0.42 4.19
N ALA A 54 -2.51 0.25 3.18
CA ALA A 54 -1.61 -0.89 3.12
C ALA A 54 -0.57 -0.87 4.26
N GLU A 55 -0.14 0.30 4.73
CA GLU A 55 0.81 0.39 5.85
C GLU A 55 0.21 -0.14 7.16
N TYR A 56 -1.08 0.11 7.40
CA TYR A 56 -1.79 -0.46 8.56
C TYR A 56 -1.81 -1.99 8.50
N ILE A 57 -2.11 -2.56 7.33
CA ILE A 57 -2.10 -4.01 7.11
C ILE A 57 -0.69 -4.58 7.28
N ILE A 58 0.32 -3.95 6.68
CA ILE A 58 1.72 -4.37 6.79
C ILE A 58 2.19 -4.31 8.24
N HIS A 59 1.79 -3.28 8.99
CA HIS A 59 2.10 -3.15 10.40
C HIS A 59 1.51 -4.30 11.22
N LEU A 60 0.23 -4.63 11.01
CA LEU A 60 -0.42 -5.76 11.68
C LEU A 60 0.23 -7.10 11.32
N LEU A 61 0.52 -7.34 10.04
CA LEU A 61 1.25 -8.54 9.60
C LEU A 61 2.63 -8.63 10.24
N ARG A 62 3.31 -7.49 10.42
CA ARG A 62 4.60 -7.46 11.11
C ARG A 62 4.46 -7.91 12.56
N LEU A 63 3.46 -7.40 13.28
CA LEU A 63 3.21 -7.76 14.67
C LEU A 63 2.85 -9.24 14.83
N GLU A 64 1.91 -9.72 14.03
CA GLU A 64 1.34 -11.07 14.15
C GLU A 64 2.28 -12.16 13.63
N VAL A 65 2.97 -11.90 12.52
CA VAL A 65 3.71 -12.94 11.80
C VAL A 65 5.22 -12.73 11.85
N LEU A 66 5.72 -11.48 11.86
CA LEU A 66 7.14 -11.21 11.57
C LEU A 66 7.98 -10.71 12.75
N HIS A 67 7.38 -10.37 13.90
CA HIS A 67 8.07 -9.65 14.97
C HIS A 67 9.17 -10.46 15.69
N HIS A 68 9.06 -11.79 15.73
CA HIS A 68 9.99 -12.65 16.46
C HIS A 68 10.60 -13.75 15.59
N GLN A 69 11.04 -13.40 14.38
CA GLN A 69 11.65 -14.39 13.50
C GLN A 69 13.09 -14.72 13.90
N PRO A 70 13.46 -16.01 13.92
CA PRO A 70 14.84 -16.45 14.05
C PRO A 70 15.75 -15.83 12.98
N VAL A 71 17.02 -15.61 13.31
CA VAL A 71 18.00 -14.96 12.41
C VAL A 71 18.26 -15.79 11.13
N ASP A 72 18.05 -17.10 11.19
CA ASP A 72 18.19 -18.06 10.08
C ASP A 72 16.92 -18.19 9.22
N THR A 73 15.89 -17.38 9.47
CA THR A 73 14.65 -17.44 8.69
C THR A 73 14.89 -17.06 7.23
N THR A 74 14.57 -17.98 6.32
CA THR A 74 14.66 -17.75 4.87
C THR A 74 13.44 -17.02 4.33
N ILE A 75 13.59 -16.32 3.21
CA ILE A 75 12.47 -15.62 2.53
C ILE A 75 11.36 -16.61 2.14
N GLN A 76 11.71 -17.83 1.72
CA GLN A 76 10.74 -18.87 1.38
C GLN A 76 9.88 -19.25 2.58
N LEU A 77 10.49 -19.36 3.77
CA LEU A 77 9.76 -19.67 5.00
C LEU A 77 8.86 -18.49 5.44
N VAL A 78 9.31 -17.25 5.26
CA VAL A 78 8.47 -16.06 5.50
C VAL A 78 7.25 -16.07 4.59
N GLN A 79 7.45 -16.34 3.30
CA GLN A 79 6.36 -16.39 2.32
C GLN A 79 5.33 -17.46 2.71
N GLN A 80 5.78 -18.69 3.00
CA GLN A 80 4.86 -19.77 3.42
C GLN A 80 4.08 -19.42 4.69
N LYS A 81 4.72 -18.78 5.68
CA LYS A 81 4.05 -18.34 6.91
C LYS A 81 2.96 -17.31 6.63
N LEU A 82 3.25 -16.32 5.77
CA LEU A 82 2.27 -15.31 5.38
C LEU A 82 1.11 -15.93 4.60
N GLU A 83 1.37 -16.79 3.63
CA GLU A 83 0.33 -17.49 2.86
C GLU A 83 -0.59 -18.32 3.78
N ASN A 84 -0.01 -19.11 4.69
CA ASN A 84 -0.79 -19.89 5.66
C ASN A 84 -1.62 -19.01 6.60
N PHE A 85 -1.05 -17.89 7.07
CA PHE A 85 -1.78 -16.94 7.93
C PHE A 85 -2.99 -16.35 7.20
N LEU A 86 -2.80 -15.89 5.96
CA LEU A 86 -3.85 -15.27 5.14
C LEU A 86 -4.94 -16.26 4.71
N MET A 87 -4.62 -17.55 4.59
CA MET A 87 -5.60 -18.60 4.27
C MET A 87 -6.49 -18.96 5.46
N ILE A 88 -5.99 -18.83 6.68
CA ILE A 88 -6.68 -19.28 7.90
C ILE A 88 -7.36 -18.11 8.62
N LYS A 89 -6.78 -16.91 8.54
CA LYS A 89 -7.23 -15.73 9.27
C LYS A 89 -7.34 -14.53 8.35
N HIS A 90 -8.38 -13.74 8.59
CA HIS A 90 -8.47 -12.39 8.02
C HIS A 90 -7.57 -11.46 8.84
N VAL A 91 -6.75 -10.66 8.16
CA VAL A 91 -5.87 -9.67 8.82
C VAL A 91 -6.70 -8.60 9.55
N GLN A 92 -7.81 -8.21 8.94
CA GLN A 92 -8.79 -7.29 9.50
C GLN A 92 -10.21 -7.76 9.13
N THR A 93 -11.17 -7.49 10.01
CA THR A 93 -12.59 -7.65 9.68
C THR A 93 -13.07 -6.51 8.76
N PRO A 94 -14.18 -6.67 8.03
CA PRO A 94 -14.76 -5.59 7.24
C PRO A 94 -15.00 -4.30 8.05
N GLU A 95 -15.44 -4.43 9.30
CA GLU A 95 -15.65 -3.29 10.20
C GLU A 95 -14.33 -2.59 10.56
N GLN A 96 -13.26 -3.34 10.82
CA GLN A 96 -11.93 -2.76 11.07
C GLN A 96 -11.37 -2.03 9.84
N ILE A 97 -11.60 -2.59 8.65
CA ILE A 97 -11.22 -1.94 7.38
C ILE A 97 -11.98 -0.61 7.24
N GLN A 98 -13.30 -0.62 7.46
CA GLN A 98 -14.12 0.59 7.42
C GLN A 98 -13.62 1.64 8.41
N ASN A 99 -13.39 1.28 9.67
CA ASN A 99 -12.88 2.20 10.68
C ASN A 99 -11.51 2.78 10.32
N THR A 100 -10.63 1.97 9.71
CA THR A 100 -9.31 2.43 9.26
C THR A 100 -9.45 3.44 8.11
N ILE A 101 -10.34 3.16 7.16
CA ILE A 101 -10.62 4.07 6.04
C ILE A 101 -11.23 5.38 6.56
N GLU A 102 -12.22 5.33 7.45
CA GLU A 102 -12.80 6.51 8.07
C GLU A 102 -11.76 7.34 8.83
N HIS A 103 -10.83 6.68 9.53
CA HIS A 103 -9.73 7.35 10.20
C HIS A 103 -8.83 8.09 9.19
N ILE A 104 -8.42 7.42 8.11
CA ILE A 104 -7.61 8.02 7.04
C ILE A 104 -8.32 9.26 6.46
N TYR A 105 -9.61 9.16 6.16
CA TYR A 105 -10.38 10.29 5.62
C TYR A 105 -10.50 11.47 6.60
N ARG A 106 -10.49 11.23 7.91
CA ARG A 106 -10.51 12.32 8.91
C ARG A 106 -9.18 13.06 9.03
N LEU A 107 -8.09 12.48 8.53
CA LEU A 107 -6.75 13.08 8.55
C LEU A 107 -6.48 13.96 7.31
N ILE A 108 -7.30 13.82 6.26
CA ILE A 108 -7.24 14.59 5.01
C ILE A 108 -8.05 15.89 5.17
#